data_AF-A0A5C9DTQ9-F1
#
_entry.id   AF-A0A5C9DTQ9-F1
#
_cell.length_a   1.000
_cell.length_b   1.000
_cell.length_c   1.000
_cell.angle_alpha   90.00
_cell.angle_beta   90.00
_cell.angle_gamma   90.00
#
_symmetry.space_group_name_H-M   'P 1'
#
loop_
_entity.id
_entity.type
_entity.pdbx_description
1 polymer ?
#
loop_
_entity_poly.entity_id
_entity_poly.type
_entity_poly.pdbx_seq_one_letter_code
_entity_poly.pdbx_strand_id
1 'polypeptide(L)'
;MKVKKFHFLSILIFIILLIPVIIPFHSYNQSIATRNRTSSTEPSEETTPGQEVVDYFRWLFYHDWNIGEPYEPEVDGTGFPQSRNIYGSSYIPFESEFITDYAEITPILSPNNSKSSIVDLIDSAEYTLDIEQMYIYNSLTEIVNAIIAANNRGVKVRIILGDDEDSKEFADNVGSLSNVEIKICTGNAPIYFEQHNKGIIIDNETVLISSINWSPTSINENREAGLIIKSTAVTNYYLSLFDHDWSVCFDYDPTEHLKASSLENSYIGTSNLLSSDNYLEPETFNGTMNMTVMASPDNCYGEVSKLLSNAEESIDISVYTLSSPYLLDIIRERLSQGVEVRLLLEFHPVSYYEQQYNQYAMNNLTVLGVESPDDPSTTYKAEGLWNSAEFTFQHCKYCIIDNKTLILSSGNWARSSCPKPQEDGDVDGNRDWWIAIYGGNPGDIDLNGDEDFIFEIPSFNVFFIIGSIGITVLIISTIELKKKTRSKK
;
A
#
# COMPACT_ATOMS: atom_id res chain seq x y z
N MET A 1 55.12 -31.67 54.81
CA MET A 1 53.88 -31.95 55.59
C MET A 1 52.80 -31.00 55.10
N LYS A 2 51.95 -31.47 54.19
CA LYS A 2 50.55 -31.91 54.40
C LYS A 2 49.60 -30.72 54.71
N VAL A 3 48.86 -30.24 53.71
CA VAL A 3 47.45 -30.60 53.34
C VAL A 3 46.50 -29.56 53.98
N LYS A 4 45.59 -28.87 53.29
CA LYS A 4 44.48 -29.37 52.45
C LYS A 4 43.91 -28.24 51.58
N LYS A 5 43.69 -28.51 50.29
CA LYS A 5 42.78 -27.78 49.38
C LYS A 5 41.35 -28.27 49.62
N PHE A 6 40.36 -27.38 49.47
CA PHE A 6 39.01 -27.74 49.05
C PHE A 6 38.48 -26.71 48.06
N HIS A 7 38.09 -27.20 46.88
CA HIS A 7 37.20 -26.53 45.94
C HIS A 7 35.76 -26.94 46.29
N PHE A 8 34.81 -26.02 46.14
CA PHE A 8 33.41 -26.38 45.94
C PHE A 8 32.94 -25.81 44.60
N LEU A 9 32.61 -26.74 43.72
CA LEU A 9 31.93 -26.56 42.44
C LEU A 9 30.45 -26.79 42.74
N SER A 10 29.61 -25.77 42.51
CA SER A 10 28.15 -25.92 42.62
C SER A 10 27.59 -26.02 41.21
N ILE A 11 27.35 -27.26 40.78
CA ILE A 11 26.60 -27.63 39.59
C ILE A 11 25.11 -27.52 39.96
N LEU A 12 24.35 -26.63 39.30
CA LEU A 12 22.89 -26.64 39.38
C LEU A 12 22.35 -27.46 38.21
N ILE A 13 21.94 -28.69 38.50
CA ILE A 13 21.19 -29.57 37.59
C ILE A 13 19.72 -29.21 37.76
N PHE A 14 19.08 -28.64 36.74
CA PHE A 14 17.62 -28.60 36.67
C PHE A 14 17.12 -29.91 36.06
N ILE A 15 16.47 -30.70 36.90
CA ILE A 15 15.72 -31.91 36.51
C ILE A 15 14.38 -31.42 35.93
N ILE A 16 14.16 -31.65 34.64
CA ILE A 16 12.85 -31.52 34.00
C ILE A 16 11.99 -32.70 34.47
N LEU A 17 11.10 -32.43 35.42
CA LEU A 17 9.98 -33.31 35.76
C LEU A 17 8.83 -32.97 34.79
N LEU A 18 8.59 -33.87 33.83
CA LEU A 18 7.39 -33.91 33.01
C LEU A 18 6.17 -34.15 33.92
N ILE A 19 5.45 -33.08 34.23
CA ILE A 19 4.08 -33.16 34.76
C ILE A 19 3.16 -32.84 33.56
N PRO A 20 2.24 -33.73 33.18
CA PRO A 20 1.25 -33.41 32.16
C PRO A 20 0.30 -32.36 32.73
N VAL A 21 0.46 -31.10 32.32
CA VAL A 21 -0.55 -30.07 32.52
C VAL A 21 -1.64 -30.36 31.51
N ILE A 22 -2.73 -30.97 31.98
CA ILE A 22 -4.00 -31.03 31.25
C ILE A 22 -4.55 -29.60 31.25
N ILE A 23 -4.32 -28.89 30.16
CA ILE A 23 -5.01 -27.61 29.89
C ILE A 23 -6.42 -27.99 29.42
N PRO A 24 -7.49 -27.57 30.10
CA PRO A 24 -8.84 -27.81 29.60
C PRO A 24 -9.04 -26.96 28.34
N PHE A 25 -9.15 -27.61 27.20
CA PHE A 25 -9.72 -27.04 25.98
C PHE A 25 -11.11 -26.48 26.32
N HIS A 26 -11.22 -25.16 26.48
CA HIS A 26 -12.49 -24.49 26.30
C HIS A 26 -12.70 -24.35 24.80
N SER A 27 -13.55 -25.22 24.25
CA SER A 27 -14.11 -25.03 22.92
C SER A 27 -14.84 -23.68 22.90
N TYR A 28 -14.24 -22.67 22.30
CA TYR A 28 -14.97 -21.46 21.93
C TYR A 28 -15.83 -21.80 20.71
N ASN A 29 -17.04 -22.31 20.97
CA ASN A 29 -18.10 -22.33 19.97
C ASN A 29 -18.55 -20.87 19.79
N GLN A 30 -17.88 -20.12 18.92
CA GLN A 30 -18.51 -18.95 18.32
C GLN A 30 -19.43 -19.46 17.22
N SER A 31 -20.73 -19.27 17.45
CA SER A 31 -21.76 -19.46 16.44
C SER A 31 -21.41 -18.62 15.22
N ILE A 32 -21.19 -19.26 14.08
CA ILE A 32 -21.30 -18.63 12.77
C ILE A 32 -22.72 -18.08 12.69
N ALA A 33 -22.88 -16.79 12.95
CA ALA A 33 -24.11 -16.08 12.68
C ALA A 33 -24.18 -15.89 11.17
N THR A 34 -24.70 -16.90 10.47
CA THR A 34 -25.34 -16.68 9.17
C THR A 34 -26.48 -15.69 9.41
N ARG A 35 -26.23 -14.40 9.16
CA ARG A 35 -27.28 -13.38 9.12
C ARG A 35 -28.19 -13.67 7.93
N ASN A 36 -29.14 -14.59 8.11
CA ASN A 36 -30.39 -14.51 7.40
C ASN A 36 -31.07 -13.22 7.86
N ARG A 37 -31.16 -12.22 6.98
CA ARG A 37 -31.96 -11.00 7.19
C ARG A 37 -33.41 -11.42 7.49
N THR A 38 -33.76 -11.50 8.77
CA THR A 38 -35.14 -11.46 9.22
C THR A 38 -35.49 -10.01 9.50
N SER A 39 -36.56 -9.56 8.85
CA SER A 39 -37.16 -8.24 9.01
C SER A 39 -37.46 -7.96 10.49
N SER A 40 -36.72 -7.03 11.08
CA SER A 40 -37.15 -6.35 12.30
C SER A 40 -37.01 -4.85 12.06
N THR A 41 -38.10 -4.17 12.36
CA THR A 41 -38.40 -2.78 12.01
C THR A 41 -37.75 -1.82 12.99
N GLU A 42 -36.52 -1.41 12.68
CA GLU A 42 -35.99 -0.06 12.92
C GLU A 42 -35.42 0.40 11.57
N PRO A 43 -35.54 1.68 11.18
CA PRO A 43 -34.92 2.13 9.95
C PRO A 43 -33.41 2.00 10.15
N SER A 44 -32.79 0.97 9.56
CA SER A 44 -31.34 0.96 9.37
C SER A 44 -31.02 2.26 8.65
N GLU A 45 -30.17 3.10 9.23
CA GLU A 45 -29.58 4.21 8.48
C GLU A 45 -29.06 3.62 7.16
N GLU A 46 -29.60 4.09 6.04
CA GLU A 46 -29.15 3.63 4.72
C GLU A 46 -27.65 3.94 4.64
N THR A 47 -26.83 2.89 4.49
CA THR A 47 -25.40 3.03 4.27
C THR A 47 -25.19 3.82 2.99
N THR A 48 -24.30 4.83 3.02
CA THR A 48 -24.00 5.56 1.79
C THR A 48 -23.24 4.66 0.81
N PRO A 49 -23.31 4.89 -0.50
CA PRO A 49 -22.56 4.12 -1.48
C PRO A 49 -21.04 4.08 -1.19
N GLY A 50 -20.47 5.20 -0.71
CA GLY A 50 -19.06 5.23 -0.29
C GLY A 50 -18.78 4.34 0.92
N GLN A 51 -19.72 4.25 1.87
CA GLN A 51 -19.57 3.40 3.05
C GLN A 51 -19.63 1.92 2.67
N GLU A 52 -20.41 1.55 1.65
CA GLU A 52 -20.46 0.17 1.16
C GLU A 52 -19.10 -0.27 0.57
N VAL A 53 -18.41 0.61 -0.16
CA VAL A 53 -17.04 0.35 -0.64
C VAL A 53 -16.07 0.18 0.53
N VAL A 54 -16.13 1.06 1.53
CA VAL A 54 -15.30 0.97 2.74
C VAL A 54 -15.58 -0.34 3.49
N ASP A 55 -16.85 -0.70 3.66
CA ASP A 55 -17.26 -1.93 4.35
C ASP A 55 -16.83 -3.20 3.61
N TYR A 56 -16.79 -3.18 2.28
CA TYR A 56 -16.21 -4.28 1.49
C TYR A 56 -14.72 -4.48 1.82
N PHE A 57 -13.94 -3.40 1.82
CA PHE A 57 -12.50 -3.48 2.14
C PHE A 57 -12.26 -3.80 3.61
N ARG A 58 -13.14 -3.40 4.52
CA ARG A 58 -13.12 -3.83 5.93
C ARG A 58 -13.37 -5.33 6.06
N TRP A 59 -14.39 -5.84 5.38
CA TRP A 59 -14.62 -7.28 5.33
C TRP A 59 -13.38 -8.00 4.80
N LEU A 60 -12.79 -7.49 3.72
CA LEU A 60 -11.58 -8.08 3.15
C LEU A 60 -10.41 -8.07 4.14
N PHE A 61 -10.16 -6.94 4.80
CA PHE A 61 -9.12 -6.82 5.81
C PHE A 61 -9.28 -7.89 6.89
N TYR A 62 -10.48 -8.03 7.47
CA TYR A 62 -10.71 -9.01 8.52
C TYR A 62 -10.72 -10.46 8.01
N HIS A 63 -11.10 -10.68 6.75
CA HIS A 63 -10.98 -11.98 6.10
C HIS A 63 -9.51 -12.42 6.02
N ASP A 64 -8.65 -11.55 5.49
CA ASP A 64 -7.20 -11.81 5.38
C ASP A 64 -6.53 -11.84 6.78
N TRP A 65 -6.96 -10.99 7.71
CA TRP A 65 -6.50 -10.96 9.10
C TRP A 65 -6.72 -12.28 9.84
N ASN A 66 -7.88 -12.90 9.66
CA ASN A 66 -8.24 -14.14 10.38
C ASN A 66 -7.41 -15.35 9.96
N ILE A 67 -6.70 -15.27 8.83
CA ILE A 67 -5.78 -16.30 8.34
C ILE A 67 -4.30 -15.84 8.41
N GLY A 68 -4.04 -14.67 9.00
CA GLY A 68 -2.70 -14.14 9.19
C GLY A 68 -1.91 -14.88 10.26
N GLU A 69 -0.59 -14.85 10.13
CA GLU A 69 0.33 -15.52 11.04
C GLU A 69 0.89 -14.54 12.08
N PRO A 70 1.08 -14.95 13.34
CA PRO A 70 1.58 -14.06 14.38
C PRO A 70 3.03 -13.63 14.13
N TYR A 71 3.34 -12.37 14.48
CA TYR A 71 4.71 -11.89 14.51
C TYR A 71 5.43 -12.28 15.80
N GLU A 72 6.58 -12.94 15.68
CA GLU A 72 7.42 -13.36 16.79
C GLU A 72 8.83 -12.76 16.66
N PRO A 73 9.18 -11.69 17.40
CA PRO A 73 10.44 -10.96 17.21
C PRO A 73 11.71 -11.81 17.44
N GLU A 74 11.62 -12.89 18.22
CA GLU A 74 12.72 -13.81 18.48
C GLU A 74 13.07 -14.68 17.27
N VAL A 75 12.09 -14.96 16.41
CA VAL A 75 12.23 -15.82 15.22
C VAL A 75 12.34 -14.95 13.97
N ASP A 76 11.46 -13.97 13.85
CA ASP A 76 11.28 -13.16 12.65
C ASP A 76 12.31 -12.03 12.57
N GLY A 77 12.89 -11.64 13.70
CA GLY A 77 13.79 -10.50 13.79
C GLY A 77 13.07 -9.16 13.95
N THR A 78 13.86 -8.13 14.20
CA THR A 78 13.37 -6.79 14.61
C THR A 78 13.65 -5.69 13.60
N GLY A 79 14.36 -6.02 12.52
CA GLY A 79 14.62 -5.11 11.41
C GLY A 79 15.42 -3.85 11.74
N PHE A 80 15.46 -2.94 10.77
CA PHE A 80 16.00 -1.58 10.92
C PHE A 80 15.16 -0.60 10.09
N PRO A 81 15.12 0.70 10.42
CA PRO A 81 14.29 1.66 9.70
C PRO A 81 14.87 2.02 8.32
N GLN A 82 14.01 2.46 7.41
CA GLN A 82 14.42 3.12 6.19
C GLN A 82 15.06 4.50 6.49
N SER A 83 15.95 4.95 5.61
CA SER A 83 16.55 6.29 5.69
C SER A 83 15.51 7.42 5.62
N ARG A 84 15.77 8.50 6.36
CA ARG A 84 15.00 9.76 6.36
C ARG A 84 15.52 10.78 5.32
N ASN A 85 16.26 10.34 4.32
CA ASN A 85 16.70 11.26 3.26
C ASN A 85 15.51 11.67 2.41
N ILE A 86 15.29 12.98 2.27
CA ILE A 86 14.33 13.57 1.34
C ILE A 86 15.09 14.01 0.09
N TYR A 87 14.51 13.76 -1.08
CA TYR A 87 15.05 14.16 -2.37
C TYR A 87 13.99 14.96 -3.14
N GLY A 88 14.44 15.73 -4.12
CA GLY A 88 13.56 16.44 -5.04
C GLY A 88 14.12 16.40 -6.46
N SER A 89 13.23 16.60 -7.41
CA SER A 89 13.46 16.44 -8.84
C SER A 89 13.36 17.77 -9.60
N SER A 90 12.99 18.87 -8.91
CA SER A 90 12.71 20.19 -9.47
C SER A 90 11.57 20.22 -10.49
N TYR A 91 10.73 19.17 -10.50
CA TYR A 91 9.50 19.08 -11.27
C TYR A 91 8.35 19.82 -10.55
N ILE A 92 7.29 20.20 -11.28
CA ILE A 92 6.10 20.86 -10.73
C ILE A 92 5.04 19.79 -10.42
N PRO A 93 4.78 19.44 -9.15
CA PRO A 93 3.86 18.36 -8.80
C PRO A 93 2.45 18.54 -9.35
N PHE A 94 1.77 17.44 -9.70
CA PHE A 94 0.31 17.45 -9.86
C PHE A 94 -0.37 17.71 -8.51
N GLU A 95 -1.46 18.46 -8.52
CA GLU A 95 -2.30 18.65 -7.33
C GLU A 95 -3.21 17.43 -7.10
N SER A 96 -3.63 17.21 -5.86
CA SER A 96 -4.74 16.29 -5.54
C SER A 96 -6.08 16.96 -5.93
N GLU A 97 -7.13 16.17 -6.12
CA GLU A 97 -8.48 16.70 -6.30
C GLU A 97 -9.50 16.02 -5.39
N PHE A 98 -10.31 16.82 -4.69
CA PHE A 98 -11.50 16.34 -4.00
C PHE A 98 -12.69 16.33 -4.96
N ILE A 99 -13.33 15.17 -5.09
CA ILE A 99 -14.39 14.90 -6.06
C ILE A 99 -15.65 14.44 -5.32
N THR A 100 -16.77 15.11 -5.60
CA THR A 100 -18.11 14.59 -5.31
C THR A 100 -18.80 14.31 -6.65
N ASP A 101 -18.91 13.04 -7.02
CA ASP A 101 -19.48 12.63 -8.30
C ASP A 101 -20.30 11.34 -8.17
N TYR A 102 -21.18 11.09 -9.12
CA TYR A 102 -21.76 9.75 -9.26
C TYR A 102 -20.70 8.79 -9.76
N ALA A 103 -20.51 7.68 -9.06
CA ALA A 103 -19.55 6.65 -9.41
C ALA A 103 -20.21 5.26 -9.38
N GLU A 104 -19.75 4.37 -10.25
CA GLU A 104 -19.91 2.93 -10.12
C GLU A 104 -18.54 2.34 -9.80
N ILE A 105 -18.41 1.69 -8.64
CA ILE A 105 -17.15 1.16 -8.13
C ILE A 105 -17.27 -0.35 -7.94
N THR A 106 -16.42 -1.10 -8.62
CA THR A 106 -16.32 -2.55 -8.51
C THR A 106 -14.94 -2.93 -7.97
N PRO A 107 -14.85 -3.60 -6.80
CA PRO A 107 -13.57 -4.12 -6.32
C PRO A 107 -13.01 -5.21 -7.25
N ILE A 108 -11.68 -5.26 -7.34
CA ILE A 108 -10.97 -6.27 -8.13
C ILE A 108 -9.82 -6.84 -7.31
N LEU A 109 -9.74 -8.16 -7.28
CA LEU A 109 -8.92 -8.93 -6.33
C LEU A 109 -8.15 -10.04 -7.05
N SER A 110 -6.88 -10.22 -6.70
CA SER A 110 -6.10 -11.42 -7.07
C SER A 110 -5.98 -12.35 -5.88
N PRO A 111 -6.04 -13.68 -6.10
CA PRO A 111 -6.18 -14.37 -7.39
C PRO A 111 -7.64 -14.59 -7.82
N ASN A 112 -8.61 -13.88 -7.23
CA ASN A 112 -10.04 -14.16 -7.36
C ASN A 112 -10.62 -13.83 -8.74
N ASN A 113 -10.76 -12.54 -9.07
CA ASN A 113 -11.44 -12.06 -10.27
C ASN A 113 -10.57 -11.17 -11.17
N SER A 114 -9.35 -10.82 -10.74
CA SER A 114 -8.54 -9.82 -11.43
C SER A 114 -8.30 -10.11 -12.90
N LYS A 115 -7.96 -11.36 -13.25
CA LYS A 115 -7.66 -11.74 -14.64
C LYS A 115 -8.86 -11.51 -15.55
N SER A 116 -10.02 -12.05 -15.19
CA SER A 116 -11.24 -11.89 -15.98
C SER A 116 -11.68 -10.44 -16.03
N SER A 117 -11.64 -9.72 -14.90
CA SER A 117 -12.07 -8.32 -14.86
C SER A 117 -11.16 -7.40 -15.68
N ILE A 118 -9.84 -7.63 -15.73
CA ILE A 118 -8.93 -6.87 -16.60
C ILE A 118 -9.22 -7.16 -18.08
N VAL A 119 -9.45 -8.43 -18.45
CA VAL A 119 -9.80 -8.80 -19.82
C VAL A 119 -11.13 -8.18 -20.23
N ASP A 120 -12.17 -8.29 -19.39
CA ASP A 120 -13.49 -7.72 -19.65
C ASP A 120 -13.43 -6.19 -19.79
N LEU A 121 -12.60 -5.52 -18.98
CA LEU A 121 -12.32 -4.10 -19.10
C LEU A 121 -11.72 -3.74 -20.46
N ILE A 122 -10.65 -4.42 -20.87
CA ILE A 122 -10.00 -4.18 -22.17
C ILE A 122 -10.96 -4.48 -23.34
N ASP A 123 -11.78 -5.52 -23.21
CA ASP A 123 -12.79 -5.88 -24.21
C ASP A 123 -13.95 -4.89 -24.29
N SER A 124 -14.23 -4.15 -23.21
CA SER A 124 -15.25 -3.10 -23.19
C SER A 124 -14.85 -1.82 -23.94
N ALA A 125 -13.55 -1.61 -24.19
CA ALA A 125 -13.07 -0.41 -24.87
C ALA A 125 -13.59 -0.31 -26.31
N GLU A 126 -14.23 0.82 -26.63
CA GLU A 126 -14.79 1.16 -27.94
C GLU A 126 -13.92 2.16 -28.73
N TYR A 127 -13.26 3.11 -28.06
CA TYR A 127 -12.56 4.24 -28.67
C TYR A 127 -11.10 4.37 -28.21
N THR A 128 -10.86 4.36 -26.89
CA THR A 128 -9.53 4.56 -26.30
C THR A 128 -9.24 3.55 -25.19
N LEU A 129 -7.97 3.12 -25.14
CA LEU A 129 -7.42 2.27 -24.09
C LEU A 129 -6.04 2.80 -23.71
N ASP A 130 -5.94 3.42 -22.55
CA ASP A 130 -4.69 3.95 -22.02
C ASP A 130 -4.22 3.06 -20.87
N ILE A 131 -3.03 2.48 -20.97
CA ILE A 131 -2.49 1.53 -20.00
C ILE A 131 -1.20 2.10 -19.43
N GLU A 132 -1.10 2.16 -18.11
CA GLU A 132 0.11 2.58 -17.43
C GLU A 132 0.50 1.52 -16.40
N GLN A 133 1.56 0.77 -16.73
CA GLN A 133 2.00 -0.38 -15.95
C GLN A 133 3.50 -0.29 -15.70
N MET A 134 3.95 -0.80 -14.55
CA MET A 134 5.38 -0.99 -14.30
C MET A 134 6.00 -1.90 -15.36
N TYR A 135 5.34 -3.03 -15.64
CA TYR A 135 5.71 -3.99 -16.68
C TYR A 135 4.49 -4.80 -17.12
N ILE A 136 4.59 -5.45 -18.29
CA ILE A 136 3.60 -6.40 -18.78
C ILE A 136 4.32 -7.65 -19.29
N TYR A 137 3.94 -8.82 -18.78
CA TYR A 137 4.51 -10.10 -19.21
C TYR A 137 3.76 -10.64 -20.44
N ASN A 138 4.49 -10.99 -21.50
CA ASN A 138 3.92 -11.66 -22.69
C ASN A 138 3.23 -13.00 -22.36
N SER A 139 3.62 -13.64 -21.26
CA SER A 139 3.01 -14.89 -20.80
C SER A 139 1.57 -14.72 -20.28
N LEU A 140 1.11 -13.49 -20.04
CA LEU A 140 -0.30 -13.18 -19.72
C LEU A 140 -1.16 -13.15 -21.00
N THR A 141 -1.21 -14.30 -21.68
CA THR A 141 -1.74 -14.39 -23.04
C THR A 141 -3.16 -13.87 -23.19
N GLU A 142 -4.03 -14.05 -22.20
CA GLU A 142 -5.41 -13.54 -22.24
C GLU A 142 -5.45 -12.01 -22.26
N ILE A 143 -4.64 -11.34 -21.45
CA ILE A 143 -4.55 -9.87 -21.40
C ILE A 143 -3.90 -9.33 -22.67
N VAL A 144 -2.79 -9.93 -23.11
CA VAL A 144 -2.09 -9.54 -24.35
C VAL A 144 -3.03 -9.68 -25.56
N ASN A 145 -3.78 -10.79 -25.66
CA ASN A 145 -4.73 -11.01 -26.75
C ASN A 145 -5.91 -10.02 -26.69
N ALA A 146 -6.36 -9.62 -25.50
CA ALA A 146 -7.40 -8.60 -25.36
C ALA A 146 -6.93 -7.24 -25.91
N ILE A 147 -5.67 -6.85 -25.67
CA ILE A 147 -5.06 -5.63 -26.23
C ILE A 147 -4.98 -5.71 -27.76
N ILE A 148 -4.51 -6.85 -28.30
CA ILE A 148 -4.48 -7.10 -29.75
C ILE A 148 -5.90 -7.02 -30.34
N ALA A 149 -6.89 -7.57 -29.64
CA ALA A 149 -8.29 -7.53 -30.05
C ALA A 149 -8.84 -6.10 -30.06
N ALA A 150 -8.54 -5.28 -29.03
CA ALA A 150 -8.90 -3.87 -29.01
C ALA A 150 -8.32 -3.10 -30.21
N ASN A 151 -7.03 -3.30 -30.51
CA ASN A 151 -6.41 -2.75 -31.72
C ASN A 151 -7.15 -3.18 -33.00
N ASN A 152 -7.52 -4.46 -33.11
CA ASN A 152 -8.23 -5.00 -34.28
C ASN A 152 -9.66 -4.45 -34.42
N ARG A 153 -10.29 -4.04 -33.31
CA ARG A 153 -11.58 -3.33 -33.32
C ARG A 153 -11.42 -1.85 -33.73
N GLY A 154 -10.20 -1.33 -33.79
CA GLY A 154 -9.91 0.06 -34.14
C GLY A 154 -9.76 0.99 -32.94
N VAL A 155 -9.68 0.45 -31.72
CA VAL A 155 -9.44 1.21 -30.49
C VAL A 155 -8.03 1.82 -30.55
N LYS A 156 -7.90 3.09 -30.19
CA LYS A 156 -6.60 3.73 -30.00
C LYS A 156 -6.01 3.27 -28.68
N VAL A 157 -4.87 2.58 -28.72
CA VAL A 157 -4.19 2.04 -27.55
C VAL A 157 -2.92 2.83 -27.28
N ARG A 158 -2.80 3.41 -26.08
CA ARG A 158 -1.56 4.04 -25.60
C ARG A 158 -1.05 3.27 -24.40
N ILE A 159 0.23 2.92 -24.40
CA ILE A 159 0.82 2.13 -23.30
C ILE A 159 2.07 2.86 -22.79
N ILE A 160 2.11 3.08 -21.49
CA ILE A 160 3.29 3.54 -20.76
C ILE A 160 3.84 2.38 -19.92
N LEU A 161 5.14 2.10 -20.07
CA LEU A 161 5.84 1.03 -19.36
C LEU A 161 7.11 1.53 -18.65
N GLY A 162 7.58 0.75 -17.68
CA GLY A 162 8.92 0.89 -17.12
C GLY A 162 10.01 0.42 -18.10
N ASP A 163 11.26 0.76 -17.78
CA ASP A 163 12.44 0.41 -18.57
C ASP A 163 13.05 -0.93 -18.15
N ASP A 164 12.32 -2.02 -18.36
CA ASP A 164 12.76 -3.38 -18.04
C ASP A 164 12.66 -4.33 -19.26
N GLU A 165 13.16 -5.56 -19.10
CA GLU A 165 13.24 -6.55 -20.17
C GLU A 165 11.87 -7.09 -20.58
N ASP A 166 10.98 -7.35 -19.60
CA ASP A 166 9.63 -7.85 -19.86
C ASP A 166 8.79 -6.78 -20.60
N SER A 167 8.91 -5.52 -20.18
CA SER A 167 8.30 -4.36 -20.86
C SER A 167 8.73 -4.25 -22.32
N LYS A 168 10.03 -4.41 -22.62
CA LYS A 168 10.55 -4.37 -24.00
C LYS A 168 10.09 -5.57 -24.82
N GLU A 169 10.09 -6.76 -24.23
CA GLU A 169 9.60 -7.97 -24.91
C GLU A 169 8.12 -7.85 -25.27
N PHE A 170 7.29 -7.31 -24.37
CA PHE A 170 5.90 -7.02 -24.65
C PHE A 170 5.74 -5.91 -25.70
N ALA A 171 6.53 -4.82 -25.59
CA ALA A 171 6.48 -3.73 -26.54
C ALA A 171 6.88 -4.17 -27.96
N ASP A 172 7.85 -5.08 -28.11
CA ASP A 172 8.21 -5.69 -29.40
C ASP A 172 7.07 -6.53 -29.99
N ASN A 173 6.27 -7.19 -29.14
CA ASN A 173 5.14 -8.02 -29.57
C ASN A 173 3.99 -7.18 -30.15
N VAL A 174 3.61 -6.08 -29.49
CA VAL A 174 2.42 -5.29 -29.87
C VAL A 174 2.73 -3.94 -30.54
N GLY A 175 3.97 -3.43 -30.44
CA GLY A 175 4.33 -2.08 -30.90
C GLY A 175 4.31 -1.86 -32.41
N SER A 176 4.18 -2.92 -33.21
CA SER A 176 4.01 -2.82 -34.67
C SER A 176 2.54 -2.74 -35.11
N LEU A 177 1.60 -2.84 -34.17
CA LEU A 177 0.16 -2.75 -34.46
C LEU A 177 -0.26 -1.31 -34.76
N SER A 178 -1.14 -1.14 -35.75
CA SER A 178 -1.41 0.18 -36.34
C SER A 178 -2.04 1.22 -35.41
N ASN A 179 -2.76 0.79 -34.36
CA ASN A 179 -3.40 1.67 -33.40
C ASN A 179 -2.75 1.62 -32.01
N VAL A 180 -1.58 0.99 -31.88
CA VAL A 180 -0.84 0.89 -30.61
C VAL A 180 0.34 1.86 -30.64
N GLU A 181 0.40 2.74 -29.66
CA GLU A 181 1.55 3.60 -29.39
C GLU A 181 2.12 3.22 -28.01
N ILE A 182 3.44 3.12 -27.89
CA ILE A 182 4.10 2.71 -26.64
C ILE A 182 5.17 3.73 -26.28
N LYS A 183 5.23 4.06 -24.99
CA LYS A 183 6.30 4.86 -24.39
C LYS A 183 6.94 4.12 -23.24
N ILE A 184 8.26 4.27 -23.14
CA ILE A 184 9.04 3.79 -22.00
C ILE A 184 9.40 4.99 -21.12
N CYS A 185 9.04 4.89 -19.84
CA CYS A 185 9.44 5.85 -18.82
C CYS A 185 10.67 5.31 -18.11
N THR A 186 11.79 6.01 -18.30
CA THR A 186 13.06 5.72 -17.63
C THR A 186 13.27 6.70 -16.48
N GLY A 187 14.18 6.41 -15.54
CA GLY A 187 14.58 7.39 -14.51
C GLY A 187 15.30 8.64 -15.05
N ASN A 188 15.49 8.78 -16.37
CA ASN A 188 15.90 10.03 -17.01
C ASN A 188 14.71 10.94 -17.36
N ALA A 189 13.47 10.45 -17.23
CA ALA A 189 12.30 11.31 -17.28
C ALA A 189 12.40 12.29 -16.09
N PRO A 190 12.19 13.60 -16.30
CA PRO A 190 12.53 14.62 -15.31
C PRO A 190 11.54 14.71 -14.12
N ILE A 191 10.86 13.62 -13.74
CA ILE A 191 9.61 13.66 -12.96
C ILE A 191 9.55 12.60 -11.86
N TYR A 192 10.01 11.37 -12.11
CA TYR A 192 9.97 10.29 -11.13
C TYR A 192 11.07 9.25 -11.35
N PHE A 193 11.47 8.55 -10.27
CA PHE A 193 12.52 7.54 -10.26
C PHE A 193 12.19 6.32 -11.12
N GLU A 194 10.98 5.78 -10.94
CA GLU A 194 10.52 4.56 -11.61
C GLU A 194 9.03 4.68 -11.93
N GLN A 195 8.64 4.15 -13.10
CA GLN A 195 7.24 3.89 -13.40
C GLN A 195 6.78 2.70 -12.55
N HIS A 196 5.94 2.93 -11.55
CA HIS A 196 5.46 1.90 -10.62
C HIS A 196 3.93 1.81 -10.60
N ASN A 197 3.22 2.46 -11.51
CA ASN A 197 1.76 2.40 -11.57
C ASN A 197 1.26 1.03 -12.06
N LYS A 198 -0.02 0.74 -11.79
CA LYS A 198 -0.79 -0.40 -12.31
C LYS A 198 -2.21 0.03 -12.64
N GLY A 199 -2.32 0.92 -13.62
CA GLY A 199 -3.55 1.57 -14.03
C GLY A 199 -4.00 1.26 -15.45
N ILE A 200 -5.30 1.43 -15.70
CA ILE A 200 -5.91 1.44 -17.03
C ILE A 200 -6.96 2.56 -17.06
N ILE A 201 -7.08 3.26 -18.18
CA ILE A 201 -8.19 4.17 -18.48
C ILE A 201 -8.86 3.72 -19.78
N ILE A 202 -10.20 3.64 -19.78
CA ILE A 202 -11.01 3.20 -20.91
C ILE A 202 -12.01 4.28 -21.28
N ASP A 203 -12.02 4.65 -22.56
CA ASP A 203 -13.00 5.54 -23.20
C ASP A 203 -13.23 6.88 -22.47
N ASN A 204 -12.24 7.33 -21.68
CA ASN A 204 -12.33 8.49 -20.79
C ASN A 204 -13.49 8.42 -19.76
N GLU A 205 -13.99 7.22 -19.47
CA GLU A 205 -15.13 7.00 -18.57
C GLU A 205 -14.81 6.12 -17.36
N THR A 206 -13.86 5.20 -17.52
CA THR A 206 -13.54 4.20 -16.49
C THR A 206 -12.05 4.19 -16.22
N VAL A 207 -11.67 4.12 -14.95
CA VAL A 207 -10.28 3.93 -14.51
C VAL A 207 -10.17 2.69 -13.62
N LEU A 208 -9.08 1.94 -13.79
CA LEU A 208 -8.63 0.95 -12.83
C LEU A 208 -7.45 1.53 -12.05
N ILE A 209 -7.53 1.50 -10.72
CA ILE A 209 -6.42 1.75 -9.80
C ILE A 209 -6.20 0.49 -8.99
N SER A 210 -4.99 -0.07 -8.99
CA SER A 210 -4.74 -1.35 -8.34
C SER A 210 -3.31 -1.55 -7.88
N SER A 211 -3.10 -2.53 -7.01
CA SER A 211 -1.77 -3.05 -6.69
C SER A 211 -1.27 -4.13 -7.67
N ILE A 212 -2.11 -4.54 -8.64
CA ILE A 212 -1.96 -5.74 -9.46
C ILE A 212 -0.94 -5.51 -10.57
N ASN A 213 0.26 -6.03 -10.39
CA ASN A 213 1.26 -6.09 -11.45
C ASN A 213 0.79 -7.04 -12.57
N TRP A 214 1.16 -6.74 -13.81
CA TRP A 214 0.86 -7.63 -14.93
C TRP A 214 1.96 -8.68 -15.11
N SER A 215 2.10 -9.54 -14.07
CA SER A 215 2.89 -10.77 -14.08
C SER A 215 2.06 -11.99 -13.67
N PRO A 216 2.47 -13.22 -14.03
CA PRO A 216 1.76 -14.44 -13.64
C PRO A 216 1.58 -14.58 -12.13
N THR A 217 2.59 -14.25 -11.33
CA THR A 217 2.54 -14.37 -9.87
C THR A 217 1.55 -13.38 -9.26
N SER A 218 1.55 -12.12 -9.70
CA SER A 218 0.61 -11.12 -9.16
C SER A 218 -0.84 -11.47 -9.47
N ILE A 219 -1.13 -11.92 -10.68
CA ILE A 219 -2.49 -12.28 -11.08
C ILE A 219 -3.00 -13.58 -10.43
N ASN A 220 -2.15 -14.60 -10.30
CA ASN A 220 -2.61 -15.96 -9.95
C ASN A 220 -2.27 -16.39 -8.51
N GLU A 221 -1.36 -15.71 -7.82
CA GLU A 221 -0.80 -16.20 -6.56
C GLU A 221 -0.71 -15.14 -5.45
N ASN A 222 -0.59 -13.86 -5.79
CA ASN A 222 -0.58 -12.79 -4.80
C ASN A 222 -2.00 -12.48 -4.31
N ARG A 223 -2.08 -12.01 -3.06
CA ARG A 223 -3.19 -11.20 -2.60
C ARG A 223 -3.00 -9.78 -3.11
N GLU A 224 -3.86 -9.35 -4.04
CA GLU A 224 -3.87 -8.01 -4.60
C GLU A 224 -5.25 -7.39 -4.46
N ALA A 225 -5.32 -6.06 -4.50
CA ALA A 225 -6.59 -5.34 -4.50
C ALA A 225 -6.55 -4.10 -5.41
N GLY A 226 -7.71 -3.75 -5.92
CA GLY A 226 -7.93 -2.56 -6.73
C GLY A 226 -9.39 -2.18 -6.83
N LEU A 227 -9.65 -1.10 -7.55
CA LEU A 227 -10.98 -0.57 -7.84
C LEU A 227 -11.10 -0.25 -9.31
N ILE A 228 -12.16 -0.78 -9.93
CA ILE A 228 -12.67 -0.31 -11.22
C ILE A 228 -13.66 0.81 -10.89
N ILE A 229 -13.42 2.01 -11.42
CA ILE A 229 -14.19 3.20 -11.09
C ILE A 229 -14.70 3.82 -12.37
N LYS A 230 -16.02 3.79 -12.57
CA LYS A 230 -16.70 4.54 -13.62
C LYS A 230 -17.19 5.87 -13.04
N SER A 231 -16.41 6.94 -13.26
CA SER A 231 -16.74 8.31 -12.89
C SER A 231 -15.96 9.26 -13.80
N THR A 232 -16.66 10.13 -14.52
CA THR A 232 -16.03 11.07 -15.46
C THR A 232 -15.05 11.99 -14.73
N ALA A 233 -15.37 12.45 -13.52
CA ALA A 233 -14.46 13.32 -12.76
C ALA A 233 -13.16 12.60 -12.38
N VAL A 234 -13.26 11.38 -11.83
CA VAL A 234 -12.09 10.58 -11.45
C VAL A 234 -11.27 10.23 -12.68
N THR A 235 -11.90 9.80 -13.77
CA THR A 235 -11.20 9.43 -15.00
C THR A 235 -10.49 10.63 -15.64
N ASN A 236 -11.09 11.83 -15.63
CA ASN A 236 -10.46 13.04 -16.16
C ASN A 236 -9.16 13.40 -15.41
N TYR A 237 -9.12 13.21 -14.10
CA TYR A 237 -7.92 13.44 -13.31
C TYR A 237 -6.77 12.52 -13.76
N TYR A 238 -7.00 11.19 -13.74
CA TYR A 238 -5.96 10.24 -14.11
C TYR A 238 -5.62 10.28 -15.60
N LEU A 239 -6.55 10.64 -16.47
CA LEU A 239 -6.26 10.88 -17.89
C LEU A 239 -5.36 12.09 -18.08
N SER A 240 -5.57 13.17 -17.32
CA SER A 240 -4.70 14.35 -17.36
C SER A 240 -3.30 14.03 -16.86
N LEU A 241 -3.20 13.19 -15.81
CA LEU A 241 -1.93 12.69 -15.29
C LEU A 241 -1.22 11.78 -16.31
N PHE A 242 -1.95 10.83 -16.90
CA PHE A 242 -1.46 9.96 -17.96
C PHE A 242 -0.97 10.76 -19.16
N ASP A 243 -1.72 11.77 -19.61
CA ASP A 243 -1.33 12.62 -20.74
C ASP A 243 -0.07 13.44 -20.45
N HIS A 244 0.10 13.86 -19.20
CA HIS A 244 1.32 14.51 -18.77
C HIS A 244 2.51 13.54 -18.80
N ASP A 245 2.37 12.36 -18.20
CA ASP A 245 3.42 11.34 -18.19
C ASP A 245 3.76 10.88 -19.63
N TRP A 246 2.73 10.74 -20.47
CA TRP A 246 2.87 10.49 -21.91
C TRP A 246 3.73 11.56 -22.60
N SER A 247 3.56 12.84 -22.23
CA SER A 247 4.28 13.95 -22.87
C SER A 247 5.79 13.95 -22.57
N VAL A 248 6.21 13.29 -21.50
CA VAL A 248 7.60 13.30 -21.02
C VAL A 248 8.32 11.98 -21.19
N CYS A 249 7.58 10.87 -21.36
CA CYS A 249 8.17 9.57 -21.59
C CYS A 249 8.60 9.38 -23.06
N PHE A 250 9.56 8.50 -23.25
CA PHE A 250 10.26 8.33 -24.51
C PHE A 250 9.49 7.41 -25.43
N ASP A 251 9.37 7.78 -26.71
CA ASP A 251 8.77 6.90 -27.71
C ASP A 251 9.56 5.59 -27.80
N TYR A 252 8.84 4.47 -27.84
CA TYR A 252 9.45 3.18 -28.11
C TYR A 252 9.47 2.92 -29.62
N ASP A 253 10.66 2.78 -30.20
CA ASP A 253 10.81 2.31 -31.58
C ASP A 253 11.15 0.81 -31.58
N PRO A 254 10.17 -0.08 -31.87
CA PRO A 254 10.42 -1.52 -31.92
C PRO A 254 11.47 -1.88 -32.99
N THR A 255 11.67 -1.03 -34.01
CA THR A 255 12.61 -1.32 -35.10
C THR A 255 14.08 -1.20 -34.71
N GLU A 256 14.40 -0.51 -33.61
CA GLU A 256 15.74 -0.49 -33.03
C GLU A 256 16.10 -1.81 -32.33
N HIS A 257 15.08 -2.61 -31.98
CA HIS A 257 15.19 -3.90 -31.27
C HIS A 257 14.86 -5.13 -32.13
N LEU A 258 14.45 -4.96 -33.40
CA LEU A 258 14.19 -6.03 -34.39
C LEU A 258 15.47 -6.83 -34.79
N LYS A 259 16.14 -7.46 -33.83
CA LYS A 259 17.11 -8.54 -34.03
C LYS A 259 17.07 -9.53 -32.87
N ALA A 260 15.93 -10.15 -32.57
CA ALA A 260 15.91 -11.55 -32.13
C ALA A 260 14.49 -12.16 -32.14
N SER A 261 14.37 -13.19 -32.96
CA SER A 261 13.49 -14.37 -32.84
C SER A 261 11.97 -14.21 -32.84
N SER A 262 11.40 -14.78 -33.90
CA SER A 262 10.08 -15.38 -33.98
C SER A 262 9.78 -16.34 -32.82
N LEU A 263 8.63 -16.18 -32.18
CA LEU A 263 8.03 -17.21 -31.34
C LEU A 263 6.69 -17.64 -31.92
N GLU A 264 6.69 -18.79 -32.60
CA GLU A 264 5.55 -19.70 -32.55
C GLU A 264 5.57 -20.36 -31.18
N ASN A 265 4.47 -20.29 -30.42
CA ASN A 265 4.10 -21.38 -29.54
C ASN A 265 2.60 -21.37 -29.25
N SER A 266 1.96 -22.45 -29.67
CA SER A 266 0.71 -22.95 -29.12
C SER A 266 0.97 -23.52 -27.73
N TYR A 267 0.24 -23.05 -26.71
CA TYR A 267 0.14 -23.76 -25.44
C TYR A 267 -1.31 -23.89 -25.00
N ILE A 268 -1.64 -25.08 -24.51
CA ILE A 268 -2.93 -25.47 -23.96
C ILE A 268 -2.80 -25.32 -22.44
N GLY A 269 -3.47 -24.31 -21.87
CA GLY A 269 -3.61 -24.16 -20.43
C GLY A 269 -4.87 -24.87 -19.93
N THR A 270 -4.73 -25.91 -19.13
CA THR A 270 -5.81 -26.38 -18.26
C THR A 270 -5.67 -25.68 -16.91
N SER A 271 -6.57 -24.76 -16.60
CA SER A 271 -6.72 -24.15 -15.28
C SER A 271 -7.39 -25.15 -14.34
N ASN A 272 -6.71 -25.53 -13.25
CA ASN A 272 -7.42 -25.90 -12.03
C ASN A 272 -7.54 -24.61 -11.22
N LEU A 273 -8.73 -24.01 -11.28
CA LEU A 273 -9.15 -22.95 -10.38
C LEU A 273 -9.20 -23.54 -8.97
N LEU A 274 -8.40 -23.00 -8.06
CA LEU A 274 -8.68 -23.15 -6.64
C LEU A 274 -9.87 -22.21 -6.35
N SER A 275 -11.07 -22.75 -6.45
CA SER A 275 -12.27 -22.11 -5.89
C SER A 275 -12.17 -22.20 -4.37
N SER A 276 -11.76 -21.12 -3.72
CA SER A 276 -12.07 -20.96 -2.29
C SER A 276 -13.51 -20.43 -2.21
N ASP A 277 -14.43 -21.34 -1.91
CA ASP A 277 -15.89 -21.18 -1.86
C ASP A 277 -16.41 -20.15 -0.81
N ASN A 278 -15.59 -19.19 -0.36
CA ASN A 278 -15.92 -18.28 0.75
C ASN A 278 -15.58 -16.79 0.51
N TYR A 279 -15.10 -16.38 -0.67
CA TYR A 279 -14.92 -14.95 -0.95
C TYR A 279 -16.26 -14.33 -1.35
N LEU A 280 -16.54 -13.12 -0.85
CA LEU A 280 -17.63 -12.31 -1.38
C LEU A 280 -17.29 -11.97 -2.84
N GLU A 281 -18.17 -12.39 -3.76
CA GLU A 281 -18.08 -11.94 -5.14
C GLU A 281 -18.15 -10.41 -5.15
N PRO A 282 -17.23 -9.72 -5.85
CA PRO A 282 -17.17 -8.27 -5.82
C PRO A 282 -18.46 -7.68 -6.40
N GLU A 283 -19.23 -7.02 -5.54
CA GLU A 283 -20.42 -6.27 -5.93
C GLU A 283 -20.03 -4.92 -6.52
N THR A 284 -20.86 -4.37 -7.41
CA THR A 284 -20.69 -3.00 -7.91
C THR A 284 -21.53 -2.05 -7.08
N PHE A 285 -20.85 -1.15 -6.37
CA PHE A 285 -21.47 -0.12 -5.56
C PHE A 285 -21.69 1.13 -6.41
N ASN A 286 -22.88 1.72 -6.36
CA ASN A 286 -23.21 2.84 -7.22
C ASN A 286 -23.94 3.96 -6.48
N GLY A 287 -23.63 5.19 -6.86
CA GLY A 287 -24.25 6.39 -6.32
C GLY A 287 -23.26 7.55 -6.19
N THR A 288 -23.71 8.65 -5.59
CA THR A 288 -22.83 9.80 -5.35
C THR A 288 -21.87 9.50 -4.20
N MET A 289 -20.57 9.62 -4.46
CA MET A 289 -19.50 9.35 -3.51
C MET A 289 -18.58 10.55 -3.39
N ASN A 290 -17.96 10.70 -2.22
CA ASN A 290 -16.87 11.64 -2.01
C ASN A 290 -15.56 10.88 -2.13
N MET A 291 -14.63 11.42 -2.90
CA MET A 291 -13.36 10.79 -3.22
C MET A 291 -12.25 11.84 -3.24
N THR A 292 -11.01 11.43 -2.97
CA THR A 292 -9.83 12.25 -3.25
C THR A 292 -8.89 11.46 -4.13
N VAL A 293 -8.59 12.01 -5.30
CA VAL A 293 -7.65 11.43 -6.25
C VAL A 293 -6.28 12.07 -6.06
N MET A 294 -5.27 11.24 -6.11
CA MET A 294 -3.91 11.56 -5.71
C MET A 294 -2.90 10.88 -6.63
N ALA A 295 -1.68 11.42 -6.63
CA ALA A 295 -0.55 10.89 -7.37
C ALA A 295 0.73 10.91 -6.54
N SER A 296 1.59 9.92 -6.76
CA SER A 296 2.99 9.95 -6.35
C SER A 296 3.89 10.26 -7.53
N PRO A 297 5.00 10.98 -7.33
CA PRO A 297 5.50 11.48 -6.04
C PRO A 297 4.78 12.74 -5.54
N ASP A 298 3.82 13.25 -6.32
CA ASP A 298 3.37 14.64 -6.26
C ASP A 298 2.68 15.08 -4.96
N ASN A 299 1.56 14.44 -4.59
CA ASN A 299 0.66 14.94 -3.54
C ASN A 299 0.21 13.88 -2.53
N CYS A 300 0.45 12.60 -2.83
CA CYS A 300 -0.01 11.48 -1.99
C CYS A 300 0.39 11.61 -0.52
N TYR A 301 1.61 12.07 -0.20
CA TYR A 301 2.07 12.18 1.18
C TYR A 301 1.27 13.23 1.96
N GLY A 302 0.98 14.39 1.34
CA GLY A 302 0.21 15.44 1.99
C GLY A 302 -1.17 14.93 2.41
N GLU A 303 -1.88 14.31 1.48
CA GLU A 303 -3.22 13.76 1.74
C GLU A 303 -3.20 12.56 2.71
N VAL A 304 -2.32 11.57 2.48
CA VAL A 304 -2.25 10.37 3.33
C VAL A 304 -1.83 10.74 4.76
N SER A 305 -0.82 11.60 4.92
CA SER A 305 -0.38 12.07 6.25
C SER A 305 -1.49 12.78 6.99
N LYS A 306 -2.28 13.59 6.29
CA LYS A 306 -3.41 14.29 6.85
C LYS A 306 -4.55 13.36 7.24
N LEU A 307 -4.90 12.39 6.41
CA LEU A 307 -5.93 11.40 6.74
C LEU A 307 -5.53 10.58 7.98
N LEU A 308 -4.28 10.09 8.03
CA LEU A 308 -3.75 9.37 9.19
C LEU A 308 -3.73 10.24 10.45
N SER A 309 -3.33 11.52 10.34
CA SER A 309 -3.26 12.43 11.48
C SER A 309 -4.64 12.77 12.06
N ASN A 310 -5.71 12.61 11.29
CA ASN A 310 -7.08 12.84 11.76
C ASN A 310 -7.78 11.56 12.23
N ALA A 311 -7.11 10.40 12.25
CA ALA A 311 -7.68 9.17 12.79
C ALA A 311 -8.01 9.33 14.28
N GLU A 312 -9.23 8.95 14.67
CA GLU A 312 -9.76 9.07 16.04
C GLU A 312 -10.01 7.72 16.71
N GLU A 313 -10.35 6.68 15.94
CA GLU A 313 -10.79 5.37 16.44
C GLU A 313 -9.82 4.25 16.06
N SER A 314 -9.49 4.11 14.77
CA SER A 314 -8.70 2.98 14.27
C SER A 314 -7.97 3.24 12.96
N ILE A 315 -6.82 2.59 12.77
CA ILE A 315 -6.06 2.53 11.53
C ILE A 315 -5.74 1.07 11.21
N ASP A 316 -6.37 0.54 10.16
CA ASP A 316 -6.18 -0.84 9.69
C ASP A 316 -5.36 -0.80 8.39
N ILE A 317 -4.17 -1.40 8.38
CA ILE A 317 -3.21 -1.29 7.28
C ILE A 317 -2.96 -2.66 6.68
N SER A 318 -3.23 -2.82 5.39
CA SER A 318 -2.92 -4.02 4.61
C SER A 318 -2.02 -3.64 3.43
N VAL A 319 -0.71 -3.75 3.66
CA VAL A 319 0.30 -3.27 2.72
C VAL A 319 1.46 -4.25 2.54
N TYR A 320 1.95 -4.38 1.31
CA TYR A 320 3.18 -5.12 1.02
C TYR A 320 4.39 -4.61 1.81
N THR A 321 4.53 -3.30 1.92
CA THR A 321 5.63 -2.69 2.67
C THR A 321 5.19 -1.41 3.35
N LEU A 322 5.45 -1.34 4.67
CA LEU A 322 5.31 -0.14 5.49
C LEU A 322 6.71 0.31 5.93
N SER A 323 7.34 1.16 5.13
CA SER A 323 8.73 1.56 5.34
C SER A 323 8.95 3.06 5.44
N SER A 324 7.98 3.90 5.05
CA SER A 324 8.10 5.35 5.16
C SER A 324 8.27 5.75 6.63
N PRO A 325 9.44 6.30 7.04
CA PRO A 325 9.66 6.67 8.43
C PRO A 325 8.74 7.80 8.88
N TYR A 326 8.26 8.63 7.95
CA TYR A 326 7.37 9.75 8.24
C TYR A 326 5.93 9.31 8.46
N LEU A 327 5.42 8.38 7.65
CA LEU A 327 4.10 7.79 7.90
C LEU A 327 4.11 6.98 9.21
N LEU A 328 5.21 6.26 9.48
CA LEU A 328 5.38 5.56 10.76
C LEU A 328 5.35 6.50 11.96
N ASP A 329 5.93 7.71 11.87
CA ASP A 329 5.86 8.68 12.97
C ASP A 329 4.41 9.11 13.25
N ILE A 330 3.60 9.34 12.21
CA ILE A 330 2.18 9.72 12.36
C ILE A 330 1.39 8.57 12.99
N ILE A 331 1.58 7.34 12.50
CA ILE A 331 0.92 6.14 13.05
C ILE A 331 1.31 5.95 14.53
N ARG A 332 2.59 6.12 14.87
CA ARG A 332 3.06 6.06 16.27
C ARG A 332 2.41 7.13 17.13
N GLU A 333 2.26 8.34 16.62
CA GLU A 333 1.60 9.43 17.33
C GLU A 333 0.13 9.11 17.61
N ARG A 334 -0.63 8.66 16.60
CA ARG A 334 -2.02 8.25 16.80
C ARG A 334 -2.15 7.09 17.78
N LEU A 335 -1.29 6.08 17.66
CA LEU A 335 -1.23 4.96 18.62
C LEU A 335 -0.98 5.44 20.05
N SER A 336 -0.07 6.41 20.25
CA SER A 336 0.22 6.98 21.58
C SER A 336 -0.96 7.73 22.22
N GLN A 337 -1.93 8.14 21.39
CA GLN A 337 -3.17 8.81 21.78
C GLN A 337 -4.33 7.82 21.96
N GLY A 338 -4.08 6.52 21.81
CA GLY A 338 -5.07 5.46 22.05
C GLY A 338 -5.87 5.04 20.82
N VAL A 339 -5.53 5.51 19.62
CA VAL A 339 -6.10 5.01 18.36
C VAL A 339 -5.67 3.56 18.17
N GLU A 340 -6.61 2.68 17.84
CA GLU A 340 -6.32 1.27 17.56
C GLU A 340 -5.53 1.14 16.26
N VAL A 341 -4.44 0.37 16.23
CA VAL A 341 -3.65 0.15 15.02
C VAL A 341 -3.52 -1.34 14.76
N ARG A 342 -3.90 -1.78 13.55
CA ARG A 342 -3.78 -3.17 13.09
C ARG A 342 -2.94 -3.23 11.81
N LEU A 343 -1.89 -4.06 11.83
CA LEU A 343 -0.93 -4.20 10.73
C LEU A 343 -1.00 -5.59 10.11
N LEU A 344 -1.34 -5.69 8.83
CA LEU A 344 -1.23 -6.90 8.04
C LEU A 344 -0.19 -6.69 6.94
N LEU A 345 1.01 -7.22 7.13
CA LEU A 345 2.17 -6.95 6.28
C LEU A 345 2.72 -8.22 5.62
N GLU A 346 3.43 -8.06 4.51
CA GLU A 346 4.20 -9.15 3.88
C GLU A 346 5.42 -9.54 4.74
N PHE A 347 5.57 -10.85 5.00
CA PHE A 347 6.68 -11.40 5.79
C PHE A 347 8.00 -11.49 5.00
N HIS A 348 7.91 -11.83 3.73
CA HIS A 348 9.04 -12.12 2.86
C HIS A 348 8.99 -11.31 1.57
N PRO A 349 9.02 -9.96 1.64
CA PRO A 349 9.10 -9.17 0.43
C PRO A 349 10.40 -9.49 -0.33
N VAL A 350 10.41 -9.23 -1.64
CA VAL A 350 11.51 -9.63 -2.54
C VAL A 350 12.83 -9.01 -2.11
N SER A 351 12.80 -7.76 -1.64
CA SER A 351 14.00 -7.08 -1.16
C SER A 351 14.29 -7.42 0.30
N TYR A 352 15.55 -7.82 0.57
CA TYR A 352 16.06 -7.93 1.94
C TYR A 352 15.81 -6.64 2.74
N TYR A 353 15.99 -5.47 2.13
CA TYR A 353 15.76 -4.20 2.82
C TYR A 353 14.28 -3.97 3.18
N GLU A 354 13.36 -4.29 2.26
CA GLU A 354 11.91 -4.18 2.54
C GLU A 354 11.51 -5.10 3.69
N GLN A 355 12.08 -6.31 3.73
CA GLN A 355 11.86 -7.24 4.83
C GLN A 355 12.31 -6.63 6.16
N GLN A 356 13.51 -6.02 6.19
CA GLN A 356 14.02 -5.35 7.39
C GLN A 356 13.15 -4.15 7.79
N TYR A 357 12.55 -3.44 6.84
CA TYR A 357 11.65 -2.32 7.12
C TYR A 357 10.31 -2.79 7.72
N ASN A 358 9.71 -3.86 7.18
CA ASN A 358 8.48 -4.43 7.72
C ASN A 358 8.70 -4.98 9.14
N GLN A 359 9.81 -5.70 9.36
CA GLN A 359 10.19 -6.17 10.71
C GLN A 359 10.38 -5.01 11.68
N TYR A 360 10.96 -3.90 11.23
CA TYR A 360 11.12 -2.71 12.05
C TYR A 360 9.77 -2.09 12.43
N ALA A 361 8.85 -1.93 11.47
CA ALA A 361 7.51 -1.42 11.72
C ALA A 361 6.76 -2.31 12.73
N MET A 362 6.75 -3.63 12.49
CA MET A 362 6.11 -4.62 13.36
C MET A 362 6.68 -4.59 14.77
N ASN A 363 8.00 -4.68 14.93
CA ASN A 363 8.63 -4.64 16.25
C ASN A 363 8.33 -3.37 17.03
N ASN A 364 8.43 -2.20 16.37
CA ASN A 364 8.26 -0.93 17.05
C ASN A 364 6.81 -0.68 17.48
N LEU A 365 5.84 -1.07 16.66
CA LEU A 365 4.43 -0.79 16.94
C LEU A 365 3.79 -1.86 17.83
N THR A 366 4.17 -3.13 17.68
CA THR A 366 3.49 -4.26 18.39
C THR A 366 4.22 -4.71 19.65
N VAL A 367 5.56 -4.83 19.60
CA VAL A 367 6.35 -5.40 20.71
C VAL A 367 6.82 -4.30 21.65
N LEU A 368 7.45 -3.26 21.11
CA LEU A 368 7.90 -2.11 21.90
C LEU A 368 6.71 -1.23 22.28
N GLY A 369 5.83 -0.96 21.32
CA GLY A 369 4.73 -0.03 21.50
C GLY A 369 5.21 1.42 21.60
N VAL A 370 4.30 2.31 21.98
CA VAL A 370 4.54 3.75 22.12
C VAL A 370 3.99 4.21 23.46
N GLU A 371 4.81 4.92 24.24
CA GLU A 371 4.39 5.53 25.50
C GLU A 371 3.37 6.64 25.25
N SER A 372 2.35 6.73 26.11
CA SER A 372 1.40 7.83 26.05
C SER A 372 2.09 9.16 26.42
N PRO A 373 1.85 10.25 25.68
CA PRO A 373 2.35 11.57 26.06
C PRO A 373 1.67 12.08 27.35
N ASP A 374 0.44 11.65 27.64
CA ASP A 374 -0.34 12.09 28.80
C ASP A 374 -0.07 11.24 30.06
N ASP A 375 0.30 9.97 29.86
CA ASP A 375 0.67 9.05 30.93
C ASP A 375 1.85 8.15 30.52
N PRO A 376 3.10 8.54 30.83
CA PRO A 376 4.28 7.74 30.50
C PRO A 376 4.34 6.35 31.15
N SER A 377 3.44 6.02 32.08
CA SER A 377 3.32 4.65 32.62
C SER A 377 2.46 3.72 31.74
N THR A 378 1.76 4.29 30.76
CA THR A 378 0.95 3.57 29.78
C THR A 378 1.71 3.44 28.47
N THR A 379 1.85 2.21 27.97
CA THR A 379 2.40 1.91 26.64
C THR A 379 1.30 1.30 25.77
N TYR A 380 0.98 1.97 24.68
CA TYR A 380 0.05 1.48 23.66
C TYR A 380 0.77 0.59 22.66
N LYS A 381 0.12 -0.50 22.24
CA LYS A 381 0.67 -1.47 21.28
C LYS A 381 -0.34 -1.68 20.17
N ALA A 382 0.16 -1.69 18.93
CA ALA A 382 -0.59 -2.16 17.79
C ALA A 382 -0.74 -3.69 17.86
N GLU A 383 -1.73 -4.20 17.13
CA GLU A 383 -1.77 -5.62 16.76
C GLU A 383 -1.12 -5.77 15.38
N GLY A 384 -0.39 -6.86 15.16
CA GLY A 384 0.23 -7.10 13.87
C GLY A 384 0.35 -8.57 13.52
N LEU A 385 0.02 -8.88 12.28
CA LEU A 385 0.12 -10.21 11.68
C LEU A 385 0.93 -10.13 10.39
N TRP A 386 1.64 -11.20 10.12
CA TRP A 386 2.15 -11.51 8.80
C TRP A 386 1.03 -12.05 7.92
N ASN A 387 1.23 -11.93 6.61
CA ASN A 387 0.36 -12.55 5.64
C ASN A 387 0.28 -14.07 5.76
N SER A 388 -0.84 -14.61 5.32
CA SER A 388 -1.03 -16.04 5.22
C SER A 388 -0.11 -16.66 4.16
N ALA A 389 0.37 -17.87 4.43
CA ALA A 389 1.05 -18.71 3.44
C ALA A 389 0.12 -19.20 2.30
N GLU A 390 -1.18 -18.88 2.34
CA GLU A 390 -2.12 -19.10 1.23
C GLU A 390 -1.77 -18.27 -0.01
N PHE A 391 -1.08 -17.14 0.15
CA PHE A 391 -0.65 -16.28 -0.95
C PHE A 391 0.87 -16.30 -1.08
N THR A 392 1.36 -16.18 -2.32
CA THR A 392 2.81 -16.00 -2.54
C THR A 392 3.29 -14.68 -1.94
N PHE A 393 2.50 -13.60 -2.07
CA PHE A 393 2.71 -12.34 -1.38
C PHE A 393 1.39 -11.66 -0.97
N GLN A 394 1.36 -11.00 0.18
CA GLN A 394 0.40 -9.93 0.52
C GLN A 394 0.81 -8.64 -0.17
N HIS A 395 0.34 -8.44 -1.39
CA HIS A 395 0.76 -7.34 -2.23
C HIS A 395 -0.28 -6.21 -2.34
N CYS A 396 -1.38 -6.29 -1.57
CA CYS A 396 -2.31 -5.19 -1.34
C CYS A 396 -1.59 -3.92 -0.86
N LYS A 397 -2.22 -2.77 -1.12
CA LYS A 397 -1.74 -1.43 -0.72
C LYS A 397 -2.94 -0.57 -0.34
N TYR A 398 -3.59 -0.92 0.78
CA TYR A 398 -4.73 -0.15 1.26
C TYR A 398 -4.71 0.02 2.78
N CYS A 399 -5.42 1.05 3.23
CA CYS A 399 -5.65 1.34 4.64
C CYS A 399 -7.10 1.76 4.86
N ILE A 400 -7.67 1.36 5.99
CA ILE A 400 -8.97 1.82 6.46
C ILE A 400 -8.78 2.65 7.73
N ILE A 401 -9.35 3.84 7.75
CA ILE A 401 -9.32 4.76 8.90
C ILE A 401 -10.73 4.92 9.45
N ASP A 402 -10.88 4.74 10.76
CA ASP A 402 -12.10 4.93 11.56
C ASP A 402 -13.33 4.23 10.98
N ASN A 403 -13.12 3.11 10.28
CA ASN A 403 -14.14 2.37 9.55
C ASN A 403 -14.90 3.19 8.49
N LYS A 404 -14.40 4.38 8.12
CA LYS A 404 -15.12 5.38 7.31
C LYS A 404 -14.33 5.87 6.11
N THR A 405 -13.01 5.68 6.08
CA THR A 405 -12.17 6.11 4.97
C THR A 405 -11.35 4.95 4.46
N LEU A 406 -11.40 4.68 3.15
CA LEU A 406 -10.49 3.77 2.46
C LEU A 406 -9.43 4.60 1.74
N ILE A 407 -8.16 4.27 1.92
CA ILE A 407 -7.06 4.72 1.05
C ILE A 407 -6.59 3.49 0.28
N LEU A 408 -6.49 3.57 -1.05
CA LEU A 408 -6.01 2.51 -1.92
C LEU A 408 -5.02 3.05 -2.95
N SER A 409 -3.97 2.29 -3.27
CA SER A 409 -2.94 2.73 -4.21
C SER A 409 -2.30 1.61 -5.03
N SER A 410 -1.57 2.03 -6.06
CA SER A 410 -0.62 1.17 -6.79
C SER A 410 0.74 1.05 -6.10
N GLY A 411 1.07 2.03 -5.25
CA GLY A 411 2.39 2.20 -4.61
C GLY A 411 2.49 1.70 -3.18
N ASN A 412 3.69 1.28 -2.79
CA ASN A 412 3.97 0.86 -1.41
C ASN A 412 3.82 2.03 -0.43
N TRP A 413 3.66 1.74 0.87
CA TRP A 413 3.70 2.76 1.93
C TRP A 413 5.15 3.01 2.34
N ALA A 414 5.95 3.36 1.34
CA ALA A 414 7.39 3.49 1.35
C ALA A 414 7.81 4.90 0.94
N ARG A 415 9.04 5.30 1.25
CA ARG A 415 9.54 6.61 0.81
C ARG A 415 9.50 6.78 -0.72
N SER A 416 9.72 5.72 -1.51
CA SER A 416 9.68 5.82 -2.97
C SER A 416 8.28 6.12 -3.49
N SER A 417 7.26 5.48 -2.94
CA SER A 417 5.87 5.60 -3.43
C SER A 417 5.02 6.60 -2.65
N CYS A 418 5.41 7.03 -1.46
CA CYS A 418 4.76 8.09 -0.70
C CYS A 418 5.81 9.01 -0.05
N PRO A 419 6.61 9.72 -0.87
CA PRO A 419 7.70 10.58 -0.39
C PRO A 419 7.17 11.81 0.32
N LYS A 420 7.75 12.13 1.48
CA LYS A 420 7.56 13.44 2.10
C LYS A 420 8.24 14.52 1.22
N PRO A 421 7.55 15.60 0.81
CA PRO A 421 8.17 16.68 0.05
C PRO A 421 9.22 17.43 0.88
N GLN A 422 10.14 18.10 0.17
CA GLN A 422 11.05 19.10 0.74
C GLN A 422 10.27 20.32 1.23
N GLU A 423 10.94 21.20 1.99
CA GLU A 423 10.31 22.43 2.53
C GLU A 423 9.82 23.39 1.44
N ASP A 424 10.36 23.31 0.23
CA ASP A 424 9.94 24.11 -0.93
C ASP A 424 8.88 23.40 -1.80
N GLY A 425 8.38 22.25 -1.36
CA GLY A 425 7.41 21.44 -2.10
C GLY A 425 8.03 20.51 -3.14
N ASP A 426 9.35 20.58 -3.37
CA ASP A 426 10.02 19.71 -4.33
C ASP A 426 10.03 18.26 -3.80
N VAL A 427 9.74 17.32 -4.68
CA VAL A 427 9.54 15.91 -4.33
C VAL A 427 10.10 15.00 -5.40
N ASP A 428 10.47 13.80 -5.00
CA ASP A 428 11.01 12.77 -5.87
C ASP A 428 10.63 11.39 -5.35
N GLY A 429 10.30 10.48 -6.26
CA GLY A 429 9.71 9.19 -5.95
C GLY A 429 9.23 8.47 -7.21
N ASN A 430 8.51 7.38 -7.04
CA ASN A 430 7.92 6.59 -8.11
C ASN A 430 6.62 7.22 -8.58
N ARG A 431 6.25 6.96 -9.83
CA ARG A 431 4.88 7.21 -10.30
C ARG A 431 3.95 6.13 -9.77
N ASP A 432 2.93 6.56 -9.03
CA ASP A 432 1.86 5.70 -8.51
C ASP A 432 0.53 6.47 -8.49
N TRP A 433 -0.58 5.75 -8.62
CA TRP A 433 -1.94 6.30 -8.49
C TRP A 433 -2.55 5.93 -7.15
N TRP A 434 -3.25 6.89 -6.53
CA TRP A 434 -3.80 6.77 -5.19
C TRP A 434 -5.20 7.35 -5.16
N ILE A 435 -6.11 6.70 -4.43
CA ILE A 435 -7.46 7.22 -4.20
C ILE A 435 -7.86 7.04 -2.73
N ALA A 436 -8.55 8.04 -2.20
CA ALA A 436 -9.30 7.94 -0.95
C ALA A 436 -10.80 7.93 -1.25
N ILE A 437 -11.55 7.05 -0.59
CA ILE A 437 -13.02 6.97 -0.65
C ILE A 437 -13.57 7.17 0.75
N TYR A 438 -14.55 8.06 0.86
CA TYR A 438 -15.17 8.41 2.13
C TYR A 438 -16.56 7.80 2.25
N GLY A 439 -16.83 7.16 3.39
CA GLY A 439 -18.13 6.60 3.77
C GLY A 439 -19.22 7.63 4.04
N GLY A 440 -18.86 8.92 4.04
CA GLY A 440 -19.80 10.03 4.17
C GLY A 440 -19.19 11.32 3.64
N ASN A 441 -19.75 12.46 4.03
CA ASN A 441 -19.07 13.73 3.82
C ASN A 441 -17.87 13.80 4.78
N PRO A 442 -16.63 13.96 4.29
CA PRO A 442 -15.45 14.06 5.16
C PRO A 442 -15.36 15.39 5.92
N GLY A 443 -16.50 16.07 6.18
CA GLY A 443 -16.59 17.38 6.79
C GLY A 443 -15.64 17.61 7.97
N ASP A 444 -15.11 18.83 8.05
CA ASP A 444 -14.05 19.31 8.96
C ASP A 444 -12.66 18.67 8.84
N ILE A 445 -12.45 17.63 8.01
CA ILE A 445 -11.10 17.34 7.52
C ILE A 445 -10.73 18.53 6.61
N ASP A 446 -9.90 19.46 7.09
CA ASP A 446 -9.52 20.67 6.34
C ASP A 446 -8.67 20.30 5.11
N LEU A 447 -9.31 19.83 4.03
CA LEU A 447 -8.73 19.49 2.72
C LEU A 447 -7.97 20.64 2.05
N ASN A 448 -7.92 21.83 2.65
CA ASN A 448 -7.15 22.98 2.18
C ASN A 448 -6.14 23.51 3.20
N GLY A 449 -5.89 22.79 4.30
CA GLY A 449 -5.03 23.23 5.39
C GLY A 449 -3.56 22.95 5.14
N ASP A 450 -2.84 23.93 4.56
CA ASP A 450 -1.37 24.01 4.60
C ASP A 450 -0.89 24.24 6.05
N GLU A 451 -0.95 23.21 6.90
CA GLU A 451 -0.23 23.24 8.17
C GLU A 451 1.15 22.60 8.00
N ASP A 452 2.15 23.46 7.78
CA ASP A 452 3.56 23.17 7.99
C ASP A 452 3.77 22.67 9.43
N PHE A 453 3.70 21.35 9.63
CA PHE A 453 4.12 20.72 10.87
C PHE A 453 5.65 20.71 10.95
N ILE A 454 6.25 21.86 11.30
CA ILE A 454 7.65 21.92 11.76
C ILE A 454 7.68 21.42 13.21
N PHE A 455 8.04 20.16 13.39
CA PHE A 455 8.35 19.62 14.71
C PHE A 455 9.85 19.74 15.01
N GLU A 456 10.19 20.58 15.99
CA GLU A 456 11.51 20.52 16.64
C GLU A 456 11.62 19.19 17.39
N ILE A 457 12.43 18.27 16.86
CA ILE A 457 12.94 17.14 17.65
C ILE A 457 13.70 17.75 18.83
N PRO A 458 13.47 17.33 20.08
CA PRO A 458 14.22 17.85 21.23
C PRO A 458 15.72 17.72 20.97
N SER A 459 16.42 18.85 20.85
CA SER A 459 17.86 18.86 20.71
C SER A 459 18.50 18.24 21.95
N PHE A 460 19.11 17.06 21.81
CA PHE A 460 19.89 16.45 22.88
C PHE A 460 21.18 17.25 23.09
N ASN A 461 21.28 17.96 24.22
CA ASN A 461 22.56 18.53 24.65
C ASN A 461 23.42 17.42 25.26
N VAL A 462 24.37 16.90 24.47
CA VAL A 462 25.39 15.96 24.97
C VAL A 462 26.50 16.74 25.65
N PHE A 463 26.58 16.67 26.98
CA PHE A 463 27.71 17.23 27.74
C PHE A 463 28.78 16.15 27.95
N PHE A 464 29.99 16.40 27.45
CA PHE A 464 31.17 15.59 27.77
C PHE A 464 31.83 16.10 29.05
N ILE A 465 31.76 15.34 30.15
CA ILE A 465 32.59 15.59 31.33
C ILE A 465 33.86 14.74 31.18
N ILE A 466 34.98 15.38 30.85
CA ILE A 466 36.29 14.71 30.78
C ILE A 466 36.89 14.70 32.20
N GLY A 467 36.83 13.54 32.85
CA GLY A 467 37.57 13.23 34.07
C GLY A 467 38.74 12.28 33.80
N SER A 468 39.79 12.36 34.60
CA SER A 468 41.11 11.74 34.36
C SER A 468 41.15 10.21 34.26
N ILE A 469 40.03 9.49 34.39
CA ILE A 469 39.97 8.00 34.34
C ILE A 469 38.72 7.50 33.58
N GLY A 470 38.24 8.20 32.56
CA GLY A 470 37.26 7.66 31.59
C GLY A 470 36.06 8.56 31.28
N ILE A 471 35.46 8.33 30.10
CA ILE A 471 34.29 9.07 29.60
C ILE A 471 33.02 8.45 30.19
N THR A 472 32.24 9.24 30.92
CA THR A 472 30.86 8.90 31.32
C THR A 472 29.91 9.81 30.58
N VAL A 473 28.97 9.24 29.82
CA VAL A 473 27.92 10.00 29.12
C VAL A 473 26.76 10.19 30.07
N LEU A 474 26.38 11.45 30.32
CA LEU A 474 25.21 11.80 31.11
C LEU A 474 24.18 12.45 30.17
N ILE A 475 23.01 11.83 30.03
CA ILE A 475 21.89 12.41 29.27
C ILE A 475 20.95 13.06 30.28
N ILE A 476 20.77 14.38 30.22
CA ILE A 476 19.77 15.12 31.00
C ILE A 476 18.79 15.75 30.01
N SER A 477 17.50 15.42 30.14
CA SER A 477 16.43 16.11 29.44
C SER A 477 15.98 17.34 30.24
N THR A 478 15.75 18.46 29.57
CA THR A 478 15.03 19.61 30.14
C THR A 478 13.99 20.04 29.13
N ILE A 479 12.72 20.09 29.54
CA ILE A 479 11.59 20.48 28.71
C ILE A 479 11.41 22.00 28.85
N GLU A 480 11.55 22.76 27.76
CA GLU A 480 11.15 24.18 27.70
C GLU A 480 10.16 24.35 26.55
N LEU A 481 8.86 24.49 26.86
CA LEU A 481 7.82 24.78 25.87
C LEU A 481 7.88 26.27 25.47
N LYS A 482 8.22 26.57 24.21
CA LYS A 482 8.05 27.91 23.64
C LYS A 482 7.04 27.91 22.50
N LYS A 483 5.87 28.50 22.75
CA LYS A 483 4.87 28.84 21.74
C LYS A 483 5.37 30.03 20.93
N LYS A 484 5.60 29.86 19.62
CA LYS A 484 6.02 30.95 18.72
C LYS A 484 4.94 31.16 17.65
N THR A 485 4.05 32.13 17.88
CA THR A 485 3.13 32.62 16.86
C THR A 485 3.89 33.51 15.87
N ARG A 486 3.87 33.17 14.58
CA ARG A 486 4.42 34.02 13.52
C ARG A 486 3.33 35.00 13.06
N SER A 487 3.55 36.29 13.25
CA SER A 487 2.68 37.32 12.68
C SER A 487 2.93 37.43 11.17
N LYS A 488 1.87 37.37 10.37
CA LYS A 488 1.92 37.66 8.93
C LYS A 488 2.55 39.04 8.68
N LYS A 489 3.51 39.10 7.76
CA LYS A 489 3.91 40.32 7.06
C LYS A 489 4.03 40.01 5.58
#